data_AF-A0A0R2VU44-F1
#
_entry.id   AF-A0A0R2VU44-F1
#
_cell.length_a   1.000
_cell.length_b   1.000
_cell.length_c   1.000
_cell.angle_alpha   90.00
_cell.angle_beta   90.00
_cell.angle_gamma   90.00
#
_symmetry.space_group_name_H-M   'P 1'
#
loop_
_entity.id
_entity.type
_entity.pdbx_description
1 polymer ?
#
loop_
_entity_poly.entity_id
_entity_poly.type
_entity_poly.pdbx_seq_one_letter_code
_entity_poly.pdbx_strand_id
1 'polypeptide(L)'
;MPRKRPKQPEPLERFYLDDGTEVVIFDETCWPIGRGQHFAKEFEKTVQGFILEKLGDDLLNPDRAKKVATYMETPTRFASQVAAWGLLGEYGNDDTHVRKHWYPKINKVYNTLMRALAEKPDHRLTVRLMPKQGVPNKTS
;
A
#
# COMPACT_ATOMS: atom_id res chain seq x y z
N MET A 1 19.96 20.49 -25.77
CA MET A 1 20.69 19.21 -25.61
C MET A 1 19.70 18.05 -25.68
N PRO A 2 19.95 17.01 -26.50
CA PRO A 2 19.11 15.82 -26.49
C PRO A 2 19.17 15.15 -25.12
N ARG A 3 18.01 14.97 -24.48
CA ARG A 3 17.90 14.36 -23.15
C ARG A 3 18.38 12.91 -23.25
N LYS A 4 19.38 12.50 -22.46
CA LYS A 4 19.84 11.10 -22.39
C LYS A 4 18.63 10.22 -22.08
N ARG A 5 18.35 9.24 -22.94
CA ARG A 5 17.30 8.25 -22.69
C ARG A 5 17.74 7.35 -21.52
N PRO A 6 16.86 7.00 -20.59
CA PRO A 6 17.20 6.08 -19.51
C PRO A 6 17.66 4.75 -20.11
N LYS A 7 18.83 4.27 -19.67
CA LYS A 7 19.36 2.96 -20.08
C LYS A 7 18.43 1.90 -19.47
N GLN A 8 17.84 1.06 -20.31
CA GLN A 8 17.02 -0.05 -19.84
C GLN A 8 17.94 -1.09 -19.17
N PRO A 9 17.52 -1.71 -18.06
CA PRO A 9 18.24 -2.84 -17.50
C PRO A 9 18.30 -3.98 -18.53
N GLU A 10 19.43 -4.69 -18.56
CA GLU A 10 19.60 -5.85 -19.42
C GLU A 10 18.76 -7.02 -18.88
N PRO A 11 18.12 -7.82 -19.75
CA PRO A 11 17.36 -8.99 -19.31
C PRO A 11 18.29 -10.04 -18.70
N LEU A 12 17.74 -10.92 -17.87
CA LEU A 12 18.50 -12.04 -17.30
C LEU A 12 18.99 -12.99 -18.38
N GLU A 13 18.11 -13.29 -19.33
CA GLU A 13 18.40 -14.22 -20.41
C GLU A 13 17.67 -13.81 -21.68
N ARG A 14 18.30 -14.10 -22.81
CA ARG A 14 17.75 -13.86 -24.14
C ARG A 14 18.15 -15.02 -25.03
N PHE A 15 17.16 -15.69 -25.60
CA PHE A 15 17.36 -16.79 -26.53
C PHE A 15 16.32 -16.73 -27.64
N TYR A 16 16.58 -17.48 -28.71
CA TYR A 16 15.69 -17.60 -29.86
C TYR A 16 15.10 -19.01 -29.88
N LEU A 17 13.81 -19.10 -30.15
CA LEU A 17 13.17 -20.36 -30.48
C LEU A 17 13.55 -20.76 -31.92
N ASP A 18 13.29 -22.02 -32.27
CA ASP A 18 13.63 -22.57 -33.60
C ASP A 18 12.91 -21.86 -34.76
N ASP A 19 11.81 -21.16 -34.47
CA ASP A 19 11.05 -20.32 -35.42
C ASP A 19 11.59 -18.89 -35.55
N GLY A 20 12.67 -18.56 -34.83
CA GLY A 20 13.27 -17.23 -34.79
C GLY A 20 12.60 -16.25 -33.83
N THR A 21 11.61 -16.69 -33.06
CA THR A 21 10.95 -15.85 -32.04
C THR A 21 11.93 -15.54 -30.92
N GLU A 22 12.14 -14.24 -30.63
CA GLU A 22 12.97 -13.79 -29.52
C GLU A 22 12.21 -13.96 -28.19
N VAL A 23 12.78 -14.76 -27.29
CA VAL A 23 12.30 -14.92 -25.91
C VAL A 23 13.26 -14.19 -24.97
N VAL A 24 12.71 -13.33 -24.13
CA VAL A 24 13.45 -12.50 -23.18
C VAL A 24 12.93 -12.75 -21.78
N ILE A 25 13.81 -13.17 -20.88
CA ILE A 25 13.48 -13.43 -19.47
C ILE A 25 13.83 -12.19 -18.63
N PHE A 26 12.83 -11.69 -17.91
CA PHE A 26 12.97 -10.58 -16.96
C PHE A 26 12.59 -11.04 -15.56
N ASP A 27 13.33 -10.60 -14.55
CA ASP A 27 12.94 -10.67 -13.15
C ASP A 27 12.61 -9.28 -12.58
N GLU A 28 12.31 -9.22 -11.28
CA GLU A 28 12.01 -8.00 -10.54
C GLU A 28 13.14 -6.94 -10.59
N THR A 29 14.38 -7.35 -10.89
CA THR A 29 15.56 -6.47 -11.00
C THR A 29 15.75 -5.93 -12.42
N CYS A 30 15.31 -6.68 -13.44
CA CYS A 30 15.49 -6.36 -14.86
C CYS A 30 14.27 -5.71 -15.53
N TRP A 31 13.22 -5.36 -14.77
CA TRP A 31 12.00 -4.81 -15.37
C TRP A 31 12.25 -3.54 -16.19
N PRO A 32 11.70 -3.48 -17.44
CA PRO A 32 11.81 -2.30 -18.28
C PRO A 32 11.29 -1.06 -17.55
N ILE A 33 12.11 -0.02 -17.50
CA ILE A 33 11.78 1.27 -16.91
C ILE A 33 10.97 2.04 -17.95
N GLY A 34 9.64 1.96 -17.88
CA GLY A 34 8.76 2.84 -18.64
C GLY A 34 9.00 4.31 -18.31
N ARG A 35 8.66 5.24 -19.22
CA ARG A 35 8.67 6.68 -18.91
C ARG A 35 7.80 6.93 -17.66
N GLY A 36 8.39 7.50 -16.61
CA GLY A 36 7.70 7.81 -15.35
C GLY A 36 7.68 6.71 -14.28
N GLN A 37 8.24 5.52 -14.55
CA GLN A 37 8.21 4.41 -13.58
C GLN A 37 9.28 4.46 -12.50
N HIS A 38 10.35 5.25 -12.70
CA HIS A 38 11.45 5.33 -11.73
C HIS A 38 10.97 5.90 -10.37
N PHE A 39 10.19 6.98 -10.39
CA PHE A 39 9.59 7.56 -9.19
C PHE A 39 8.48 6.67 -8.59
N ALA A 40 7.69 5.99 -9.43
CA ALA A 40 6.64 5.09 -8.96
C ALA A 40 7.20 3.86 -8.22
N LYS A 41 8.30 3.28 -8.73
CA LYS A 41 8.98 2.13 -8.10
C LYS A 41 9.70 2.51 -6.81
N GLU A 42 10.28 3.70 -6.74
CA GLU A 42 10.93 4.19 -5.52
C GLU A 42 9.91 4.42 -4.41
N PHE A 43 8.76 5.04 -4.72
CA PHE A 43 7.62 5.15 -3.82
C PHE A 43 7.10 3.77 -3.33
N GLU A 44 6.96 2.80 -4.23
CA GLU A 44 6.49 1.46 -3.88
C GLU A 44 7.50 0.69 -3.01
N LYS A 45 8.80 0.88 -3.22
CA LYS A 45 9.84 0.18 -2.45
C LYS A 45 10.08 0.75 -1.05
N THR A 46 10.05 2.07 -0.85
CA THR A 46 10.38 2.67 0.45
C THR A 46 9.17 3.15 1.23
N VAL A 47 8.27 3.90 0.58
CA VAL A 47 7.15 4.55 1.27
C VAL A 47 6.00 3.58 1.53
N GLN A 48 5.59 2.81 0.51
CA GLN A 48 4.45 1.90 0.67
C GLN A 48 4.76 0.79 1.69
N GLY A 49 5.96 0.22 1.66
CA GLY A 49 6.40 -0.79 2.62
C GLY A 49 6.30 -0.29 4.06
N PHE A 50 6.89 0.89 4.34
CA PHE A 50 6.83 1.52 5.66
C PHE A 50 5.39 1.78 6.13
N ILE A 51 4.54 2.32 5.26
CA ILE A 51 3.13 2.61 5.62
C ILE A 51 2.37 1.32 5.95
N LEU A 52 2.57 0.26 5.17
CA LEU A 52 1.91 -1.02 5.41
C LEU A 52 2.41 -1.69 6.68
N GLU A 53 3.70 -1.59 6.99
CA GLU A 53 4.27 -2.08 8.24
C GLU A 53 3.66 -1.39 9.46
N LYS A 54 3.63 -0.04 9.48
CA LYS A 54 2.99 0.73 10.56
C LYS A 54 1.51 0.44 10.70
N LEU A 55 0.81 0.30 9.57
CA LEU A 55 -0.60 -0.07 9.58
C LEU A 55 -0.82 -1.48 10.13
N GLY A 56 0.07 -2.43 9.82
CA GLY A 56 0.06 -3.77 10.39
C GLY A 56 0.28 -3.76 11.90
N ASP A 57 1.30 -3.05 12.38
CA ASP A 57 1.61 -2.89 13.81
C ASP A 57 0.44 -2.29 14.60
N ASP A 58 -0.24 -1.29 14.02
CA ASP A 58 -1.39 -0.65 14.63
C ASP A 58 -2.63 -1.55 14.62
N LEU A 59 -2.82 -2.38 13.59
CA LEU A 59 -3.91 -3.36 13.53
C LEU A 59 -3.72 -4.52 14.50
N LEU A 60 -2.49 -5.00 14.65
CA LEU A 60 -2.16 -6.10 15.57
C LEU A 60 -2.24 -5.67 17.04
N ASN A 61 -2.13 -4.37 17.32
CA ASN A 61 -2.29 -3.84 18.67
C ASN A 61 -3.77 -3.49 18.95
N PRO A 62 -4.40 -4.15 19.94
CA PRO A 62 -5.82 -3.95 20.30
C PRO A 62 -6.23 -2.50 20.56
N ASP A 63 -5.35 -1.75 21.21
CA ASP A 63 -5.64 -0.36 21.62
C ASP A 63 -5.50 0.60 20.44
N ARG A 64 -4.65 0.24 19.46
CA ARG A 64 -4.39 1.04 18.26
C ARG A 64 -5.26 0.64 17.07
N ALA A 65 -5.86 -0.54 17.07
CA ALA A 65 -6.68 -0.99 15.95
C ALA A 65 -7.90 -0.09 15.70
N LYS A 66 -8.50 0.49 16.76
CA LYS A 66 -9.55 1.51 16.63
C LYS A 66 -9.06 2.81 15.99
N LYS A 67 -7.79 3.16 16.25
CA LYS A 67 -7.13 4.31 15.65
C LYS A 67 -6.96 4.11 14.14
N VAL A 68 -6.69 2.89 13.68
CA VAL A 68 -6.60 2.53 12.26
C VAL A 68 -7.87 2.88 11.51
N ALA A 69 -9.02 2.42 12.02
CA ALA A 69 -10.31 2.75 11.40
C ALA A 69 -10.55 4.27 11.32
N THR A 70 -10.04 5.03 12.29
CA THR A 70 -10.23 6.48 12.39
C THR A 70 -9.38 7.24 11.37
N TYR A 71 -8.10 6.87 11.19
CA TYR A 71 -7.23 7.56 10.23
C TYR A 71 -7.42 7.06 8.79
N MET A 72 -7.89 5.82 8.61
CA MET A 72 -8.24 5.29 7.28
C MET A 72 -9.60 5.77 6.76
N GLU A 73 -10.38 6.50 7.56
CA GLU A 73 -11.72 6.97 7.16
C GLU A 73 -11.69 7.98 6.01
N THR A 74 -10.68 8.85 5.99
CA THR A 74 -10.58 9.92 4.99
C THR A 74 -9.13 10.14 4.52
N PRO A 75 -8.91 10.59 3.27
CA PRO A 75 -7.58 10.91 2.77
C PRO A 75 -6.82 11.90 3.66
N THR A 76 -7.52 12.91 4.19
CA THR A 76 -6.92 13.95 5.04
C THR A 76 -6.42 13.39 6.36
N ARG A 77 -7.20 12.56 7.05
CA ARG A 77 -6.76 11.95 8.31
C ARG A 77 -5.62 10.98 8.10
N PHE A 78 -5.64 10.23 7.01
CA PHE A 78 -4.53 9.37 6.61
C PHE A 78 -3.26 10.20 6.42
N ALA A 79 -3.34 11.32 5.70
CA ALA A 79 -2.20 12.21 5.51
C ALA A 79 -1.65 12.78 6.82
N SER A 80 -2.52 13.18 7.76
CA SER A 80 -2.09 13.61 9.10
C SER A 80 -1.39 12.49 9.88
N GLN A 81 -1.85 11.25 9.78
CA GLN A 81 -1.20 10.11 10.43
C GLN A 81 0.16 9.78 9.80
N VAL A 82 0.26 9.85 8.47
CA VAL A 82 1.53 9.70 7.74
C VAL A 82 2.53 10.78 8.14
N ALA A 83 2.07 12.02 8.33
CA ALA A 83 2.87 13.11 8.88
C ALA A 83 3.37 12.78 10.30
N ALA A 84 2.49 12.25 11.16
CA ALA A 84 2.82 11.87 12.53
C ALA A 84 3.84 10.71 12.62
N TRP A 85 3.93 9.88 11.59
CA TRP A 85 4.99 8.87 11.47
C TRP A 85 6.34 9.43 10.98
N GLY A 86 6.42 10.75 10.74
CA GLY A 86 7.63 11.43 10.30
C GLY A 86 7.89 11.37 8.80
N LEU A 87 6.97 10.79 8.02
CA LEU A 87 7.23 10.50 6.60
C LEU A 87 7.16 11.73 5.69
N LEU A 88 6.51 12.82 6.13
CA LEU A 88 6.36 14.04 5.33
C LEU A 88 7.49 15.06 5.56
N GLY A 89 8.38 14.82 6.53
CA GLY A 89 9.51 15.72 6.82
C GLY A 89 10.47 15.88 5.64
N GLU A 90 10.65 14.84 4.82
CA GLU A 90 11.50 14.85 3.62
C GLU A 90 10.77 15.26 2.34
N TYR A 91 9.44 15.09 2.26
CA TYR A 91 8.63 15.32 1.06
C TYR A 91 7.91 16.69 1.05
N GLY A 92 8.07 17.49 2.11
CA GLY A 92 7.47 18.82 2.25
C GLY A 92 6.04 18.79 2.81
N ASN A 93 5.53 19.98 3.17
CA ASN A 93 4.20 20.16 3.77
C ASN A 93 3.01 19.94 2.80
N ASP A 94 3.25 19.61 1.53
CA ASP A 94 2.17 19.38 0.56
C ASP A 94 1.65 17.95 0.64
N ASP A 95 0.60 17.76 1.44
CA ASP A 95 -0.09 16.49 1.62
C ASP A 95 -0.95 16.07 0.42
N THR A 96 -1.03 16.90 -0.63
CA THR A 96 -1.83 16.62 -1.84
C THR A 96 -1.42 15.31 -2.49
N HIS A 97 -0.12 15.03 -2.54
CA HIS A 97 0.40 13.81 -3.14
C HIS A 97 -0.02 12.56 -2.34
N VAL A 98 0.03 12.65 -1.01
CA VAL A 98 -0.41 11.60 -0.06
C VAL A 98 -1.89 11.30 -0.26
N ARG A 99 -2.73 12.35 -0.29
CA ARG A 99 -4.18 12.22 -0.40
C ARG A 99 -4.62 11.67 -1.76
N LYS A 100 -4.02 12.14 -2.85
CA LYS A 100 -4.45 11.79 -4.21
C LYS A 100 -3.84 10.50 -4.75
N HIS A 101 -2.62 10.14 -4.33
CA HIS A 101 -1.90 9.02 -4.93
C HIS A 101 -1.60 7.88 -3.95
N TRP A 102 -1.28 8.18 -2.69
CA TRP A 102 -0.90 7.15 -1.72
C TRP A 102 -2.14 6.53 -1.08
N TYR A 103 -3.05 7.37 -0.59
CA TYR A 103 -4.27 6.92 0.08
C TYR A 103 -5.09 5.92 -0.73
N PRO A 104 -5.38 6.14 -2.04
CA PRO A 104 -6.16 5.15 -2.81
C PRO A 104 -5.49 3.78 -2.90
N LYS A 105 -4.16 3.74 -3.04
CA LYS A 105 -3.38 2.48 -3.09
C LYS A 105 -3.44 1.75 -1.75
N ILE A 106 -3.17 2.45 -0.65
CA ILE A 106 -3.17 1.87 0.70
C ILE A 106 -4.58 1.46 1.13
N ASN A 107 -5.59 2.28 0.83
CA ASN A 107 -6.98 1.97 1.16
C ASN A 107 -7.47 0.71 0.42
N LYS A 108 -7.01 0.47 -0.82
CA LYS A 108 -7.32 -0.79 -1.53
C LYS A 108 -6.77 -2.00 -0.76
N VAL A 109 -5.51 -1.95 -0.34
CA VAL A 109 -4.86 -3.03 0.44
C VAL A 109 -5.56 -3.23 1.78
N TYR A 110 -5.83 -2.14 2.52
CA TYR A 110 -6.54 -2.18 3.80
C TYR A 110 -7.93 -2.84 3.67
N ASN A 111 -8.73 -2.45 2.68
CA ASN A 111 -10.05 -3.05 2.49
C ASN A 111 -9.97 -4.54 2.11
N THR A 112 -8.99 -4.94 1.29
CA THR A 112 -8.75 -6.36 1.00
C THR A 112 -8.38 -7.14 2.27
N LEU A 113 -7.52 -6.58 3.12
CA LEU A 113 -7.15 -7.19 4.40
C LEU A 113 -8.35 -7.35 5.33
N MET A 114 -9.15 -6.30 5.51
CA MET A 114 -10.34 -6.34 6.36
C MET A 114 -11.37 -7.36 5.88
N ARG A 115 -11.52 -7.53 4.55
CA ARG A 115 -12.37 -8.59 3.97
C ARG A 115 -11.82 -9.98 4.25
N ALA A 116 -10.52 -10.19 4.04
CA ALA A 116 -9.89 -11.48 4.32
C ALA A 116 -10.00 -11.87 5.80
N LEU A 117 -9.85 -10.90 6.71
CA LEU A 117 -10.06 -11.09 8.15
C LEU A 117 -11.52 -11.40 8.51
N ALA A 118 -12.48 -10.87 7.75
CA ALA A 118 -13.90 -11.19 7.94
C ALA A 118 -14.26 -12.60 7.41
N GLU A 119 -13.64 -13.05 6.32
CA GLU A 119 -13.87 -14.37 5.70
C GLU A 119 -13.22 -15.53 6.47
N LYS A 120 -12.06 -15.28 7.10
CA LYS A 120 -11.39 -16.23 7.98
C LYS A 120 -11.38 -15.64 9.39
N PRO A 121 -12.45 -15.82 10.18
CA PRO A 121 -12.49 -15.38 11.55
C PRO A 121 -11.52 -16.26 12.35
N ASP A 122 -10.24 -15.91 12.31
CA ASP A 122 -9.31 -16.40 13.29
C ASP A 122 -9.78 -15.80 14.63
N HIS A 123 -10.44 -16.64 15.43
CA HIS A 123 -11.03 -16.44 16.75
C HIS A 123 -10.28 -15.51 17.73
N ARG A 124 -9.02 -15.14 17.45
CA ARG A 124 -8.22 -14.18 18.22
C ARG A 124 -8.42 -12.71 17.83
N LEU A 125 -8.82 -12.39 16.60
CA LEU A 125 -8.95 -11.00 16.11
C LEU A 125 -10.41 -10.50 16.03
N THR A 126 -11.36 -11.41 15.80
CA THR A 126 -12.78 -11.09 15.60
C THR A 126 -13.51 -10.55 16.84
N VAL A 127 -13.02 -10.83 18.05
CA VAL A 127 -13.69 -10.41 19.29
C VAL A 127 -13.51 -8.91 19.61
N ARG A 128 -12.55 -8.21 18.99
CA ARG A 128 -12.17 -6.84 19.40
C ARG A 128 -12.58 -5.70 18.47
N LEU A 129 -12.97 -5.97 17.23
CA LEU A 129 -13.19 -4.93 16.21
C LEU A 129 -14.64 -4.65 15.84
N MET A 130 -15.62 -5.42 16.34
CA MET A 130 -17.02 -5.09 16.09
C MET A 130 -17.54 -4.07 17.11
N PRO A 131 -18.16 -2.95 16.67
CA PRO A 131 -18.99 -2.15 17.56
C PRO A 131 -20.19 -3.02 17.97
N LYS A 132 -20.51 -3.03 19.27
CA LYS A 132 -21.73 -3.67 19.79
C LYS A 132 -22.94 -3.04 19.09
N GLN A 133 -23.47 -3.73 18.08
CA GLN A 133 -24.78 -3.43 17.52
C GLN A 133 -25.77 -3.52 18.68
N GLY A 134 -26.47 -2.41 18.94
CA GLY A 134 -27.42 -2.28 20.03
C GLY A 134 -28.48 -3.37 19.95
N VAL A 135 -28.62 -4.13 21.04
CA VAL A 135 -29.73 -5.05 21.25
C VAL A 135 -31.02 -4.19 21.28
N PRO A 136 -32.00 -4.41 20.40
CA PRO A 136 -33.29 -3.74 20.55
C PRO A 136 -33.99 -4.31 21.78
N ASN A 137 -34.20 -3.46 22.78
CA ASN A 137 -35.04 -3.75 23.94
C ASN A 137 -36.45 -4.05 23.43
N LYS A 138 -36.86 -5.33 23.46
CA LYS A 138 -38.26 -5.71 23.42
C LYS A 138 -38.76 -5.69 24.85
N THR A 139 -39.41 -4.61 25.23
CA THR A 139 -40.23 -4.57 26.45
C THR A 139 -41.57 -5.22 26.10
N SER A 140 -41.87 -6.34 26.76
CA SER A 140 -43.22 -6.89 26.90
C SER A 140 -44.10 -6.01 27.78
#